data_AF-A0A6M0BXL7-F1
#
_entry.id   AF-A0A6M0BXL7-F1
#
_cell.length_a   1.000
_cell.length_b   1.000
_cell.length_c   1.000
_cell.angle_alpha   90.00
_cell.angle_beta   90.00
_cell.angle_gamma   90.00
#
_symmetry.space_group_name_H-M   'P 1'
#
loop_
_entity.id
_entity.type
_entity.pdbx_description
1 polymer ?
#
loop_
_entity_poly.entity_id
_entity_poly.type
_entity_poly.pdbx_seq_one_letter_code
_entity_poly.pdbx_strand_id
1 'polypeptide(L)'
;MTEEPDLVQLIRDNFHEILRYLRQKYDELPPGLKKVVESIPDFLSDIETDTELINKREVYEIIAEFLQKNLNEELPLCLDATHIICGENDQRLLKERTGDAEKIAEDAKELILTIKVHYELSKRSKGLKYNRRTEIFYQKKNQPAVKKVEEELDWDRAPSDVRSGVLNEEKKISTFKLYPIE
;
A
#
# COMPACT_ATOMS: atom_id res chain seq x y z
N MET A 1 -36.45 -3.76 0.91
CA MET A 1 -35.57 -3.07 1.85
C MET A 1 -35.27 -4.06 2.96
N THR A 2 -34.15 -4.76 2.85
CA THR A 2 -33.66 -5.67 3.90
C THR A 2 -32.74 -4.85 4.79
N GLU A 3 -33.14 -4.64 6.04
CA GLU A 3 -32.28 -4.14 7.09
C GLU A 3 -31.07 -5.08 7.17
N GLU A 4 -29.87 -4.61 6.78
CA GLU A 4 -28.65 -5.30 7.18
C GLU A 4 -28.61 -5.29 8.72
N PRO A 5 -28.42 -6.45 9.36
CA PRO A 5 -28.62 -6.57 10.79
C PRO A 5 -27.53 -5.78 11.52
N ASP A 6 -27.95 -4.95 12.47
CA ASP A 6 -27.21 -4.13 13.45
C ASP A 6 -25.78 -4.63 13.82
N LEU A 7 -25.59 -5.95 13.86
CA LEU A 7 -24.30 -6.63 14.02
C LEU A 7 -23.25 -6.29 12.96
N VAL A 8 -23.62 -6.19 11.68
CA VAL A 8 -22.69 -5.88 10.59
C VAL A 8 -22.15 -4.46 10.76
N GLN A 9 -23.02 -3.52 11.13
CA GLN A 9 -22.64 -2.14 11.39
C GLN A 9 -21.76 -2.05 12.64
N LEU A 10 -22.12 -2.76 13.71
CA LEU A 10 -21.30 -2.81 14.93
C LEU A 10 -19.91 -3.41 14.68
N ILE A 11 -19.82 -4.46 13.85
CA ILE A 11 -18.53 -5.06 13.45
C ILE A 11 -17.71 -4.07 12.64
N ARG A 12 -18.33 -3.33 11.71
CA ARG A 12 -17.66 -2.29 10.91
C ARG A 12 -17.10 -1.18 11.80
N ASP A 13 -17.91 -0.67 12.72
CA ASP A 13 -17.55 0.46 13.57
C ASP A 13 -16.43 0.10 14.57
N ASN A 14 -16.36 -1.16 15.00
CA ASN A 14 -15.37 -1.65 15.96
C ASN A 14 -14.28 -2.52 15.32
N PHE A 15 -14.19 -2.52 13.99
CA PHE A 15 -13.39 -3.49 13.24
C PHE A 15 -11.92 -3.47 13.66
N HIS A 16 -11.34 -2.28 13.79
CA HIS A 16 -9.94 -2.08 14.16
C HIS A 16 -9.63 -2.64 15.56
N GLU A 17 -10.55 -2.52 16.52
CA GLU A 17 -10.37 -3.06 17.86
C GLU A 17 -10.49 -4.58 17.90
N ILE A 18 -11.46 -5.12 17.16
CA ILE A 18 -11.65 -6.57 17.01
C ILE A 18 -10.41 -7.18 16.36
N LEU A 19 -9.89 -6.56 15.30
CA LEU A 19 -8.69 -7.04 14.63
C LEU A 19 -7.44 -6.97 15.50
N ARG A 20 -7.25 -5.87 16.23
CA ARG A 20 -6.14 -5.72 17.18
C ARG A 20 -6.19 -6.83 18.23
N TYR A 21 -7.37 -7.11 18.77
CA TYR A 21 -7.57 -8.19 19.72
C TYR A 21 -7.24 -9.57 19.11
N LEU A 22 -7.71 -9.85 17.89
CA LEU A 22 -7.45 -11.12 17.22
C LEU A 22 -5.97 -11.33 16.90
N ARG A 23 -5.24 -10.28 16.49
CA ARG A 23 -3.80 -10.35 16.23
C ARG A 23 -2.99 -10.59 17.49
N GLN A 24 -3.33 -9.93 18.59
CA GLN A 24 -2.68 -10.15 19.89
C GLN A 24 -2.87 -11.58 20.39
N LYS A 25 -3.94 -12.25 19.94
CA LYS A 25 -4.29 -13.62 20.31
C LYS A 25 -4.03 -14.63 19.20
N TYR A 26 -3.26 -14.26 18.16
CA TYR A 26 -3.17 -15.03 16.92
C TYR A 26 -2.85 -16.51 17.15
N ASP A 27 -1.86 -16.82 17.96
CA ASP A 27 -1.42 -18.20 18.20
C ASP A 27 -2.50 -19.06 18.88
N GLU A 28 -3.33 -18.43 19.72
CA GLU A 28 -4.45 -19.02 20.46
C GLU A 28 -5.74 -19.11 19.62
N LEU A 29 -5.75 -18.55 18.40
CA LEU A 29 -6.96 -18.53 17.57
C LEU A 29 -7.27 -19.91 16.96
N PRO A 30 -8.57 -20.27 16.87
CA PRO A 30 -9.03 -21.36 16.03
C PRO A 30 -8.61 -21.18 14.57
N PRO A 31 -8.37 -22.27 13.81
CA PRO A 31 -7.92 -22.21 12.41
C PRO A 31 -8.81 -21.36 11.49
N GLY A 32 -10.12 -21.34 11.74
CA GLY A 32 -11.07 -20.50 10.99
C GLY A 32 -10.84 -19.00 11.19
N LEU A 33 -10.50 -18.58 12.41
CA LEU A 33 -10.21 -17.17 12.71
C LEU A 33 -8.79 -16.77 12.30
N LYS A 34 -7.83 -17.70 12.30
CA LYS A 34 -6.49 -17.48 11.72
C LYS A 34 -6.60 -17.13 10.23
N LYS A 35 -7.39 -17.89 9.48
CA LYS A 35 -7.69 -17.58 8.06
C LYS A 35 -8.34 -16.21 7.87
N VAL A 36 -9.28 -15.84 8.75
CA VAL A 36 -9.88 -14.49 8.72
C VAL A 36 -8.79 -13.43 8.89
N VAL A 37 -7.87 -13.63 9.85
CA VAL A 37 -6.74 -12.71 10.11
C VAL A 37 -5.77 -12.63 8.93
N GLU A 38 -5.49 -13.76 8.28
CA GLU A 38 -4.65 -13.86 7.08
C GLU A 38 -5.31 -13.19 5.86
N SER A 39 -6.65 -13.24 5.74
CA SER A 39 -7.43 -12.58 4.68
C SER A 39 -7.80 -11.11 4.97
N ILE A 40 -7.37 -10.57 6.12
CA ILE A 40 -7.62 -9.16 6.49
C ILE A 40 -7.10 -8.16 5.45
N PRO A 41 -5.94 -8.33 4.78
CA PRO A 41 -5.50 -7.39 3.76
C PRO A 41 -6.56 -7.18 2.67
N ASP A 42 -7.17 -8.28 2.20
CA ASP A 42 -8.23 -8.27 1.18
C ASP A 42 -9.55 -7.71 1.73
N PHE A 43 -9.88 -7.98 2.99
CA PHE A 43 -11.11 -7.48 3.62
C PHE A 43 -11.02 -6.00 4.05
N LEU A 44 -9.83 -5.53 4.42
CA LEU A 44 -9.58 -4.11 4.70
C LEU A 44 -9.72 -3.29 3.42
N SER A 45 -9.24 -3.77 2.26
CA SER A 45 -9.49 -3.08 1.00
C SER A 45 -10.99 -2.93 0.66
N ASP A 46 -11.85 -3.82 1.16
CA ASP A 46 -13.30 -3.78 0.95
C ASP A 46 -14.06 -2.88 1.96
N ILE A 47 -13.49 -2.61 3.15
CA ILE A 47 -14.10 -1.78 4.20
C ILE A 47 -13.52 -0.37 4.25
N GLU A 48 -12.29 -0.19 3.79
CA GLU A 48 -11.57 1.07 3.82
C GLU A 48 -12.16 2.01 2.76
N THR A 49 -13.04 2.93 3.17
CA THR A 49 -13.58 3.96 2.26
C THR A 49 -12.60 5.11 2.00
N ASP A 50 -11.45 5.09 2.69
CA ASP A 50 -10.38 6.08 2.50
C ASP A 50 -9.54 5.68 1.29
N THR A 51 -9.91 6.21 0.13
CA THR A 51 -9.25 5.90 -1.14
C THR A 51 -7.77 6.28 -1.15
N GLU A 52 -7.35 7.22 -0.31
CA GLU A 52 -5.95 7.62 -0.18
C GLU A 52 -5.14 6.56 0.56
N LEU A 53 -5.71 6.02 1.65
CA LEU A 53 -5.10 4.95 2.44
C LEU A 53 -4.97 3.66 1.61
N ILE A 54 -6.01 3.29 0.85
CA ILE A 54 -5.95 2.16 -0.11
C ILE A 54 -4.84 2.39 -1.12
N ASN A 55 -4.76 3.59 -1.70
CA ASN A 55 -3.78 3.89 -2.74
C ASN A 55 -2.34 3.72 -2.23
N LYS A 56 -2.07 4.27 -1.03
CA LYS A 56 -0.77 4.14 -0.37
C LYS A 56 -0.44 2.67 -0.08
N ARG A 57 -1.39 1.92 0.48
CA ARG A 57 -1.22 0.49 0.80
C ARG A 57 -0.79 -0.31 -0.42
N GLU A 58 -1.52 -0.19 -1.53
CA GLU A 58 -1.20 -0.92 -2.77
C GLU A 58 0.18 -0.54 -3.33
N VAL A 59 0.55 0.74 -3.28
CA VAL A 59 1.88 1.19 -3.71
C VAL A 59 2.97 0.61 -2.80
N TYR A 60 2.76 0.58 -1.49
CA TYR A 60 3.70 -0.01 -0.54
C TYR A 60 3.82 -1.53 -0.71
N GLU A 61 2.73 -2.22 -1.04
CA GLU A 61 2.76 -3.65 -1.36
C GLU A 61 3.61 -3.92 -2.61
N ILE A 62 3.51 -3.09 -3.66
CA ILE A 62 4.37 -3.20 -4.86
C ILE A 62 5.86 -3.09 -4.49
N ILE A 63 6.21 -2.18 -3.59
CA ILE A 63 7.60 -1.98 -3.14
C ILE A 63 8.04 -3.15 -2.26
N ALA A 64 7.18 -3.60 -1.33
CA ALA A 64 7.47 -4.73 -0.45
C ALA A 64 7.69 -6.03 -1.23
N GLU A 65 6.87 -6.30 -2.25
CA GLU A 65 7.09 -7.44 -3.14
C GLU A 65 8.41 -7.35 -3.91
N PHE A 66 8.79 -6.13 -4.32
CA PHE A 66 10.08 -5.90 -4.94
C PHE A 66 11.22 -6.23 -3.97
N LEU A 67 11.14 -5.78 -2.72
CA LEU A 67 12.13 -6.08 -1.69
C LEU A 67 12.20 -7.57 -1.40
N GLN A 68 11.06 -8.24 -1.19
CA GLN A 68 10.98 -9.68 -0.97
C GLN A 68 11.72 -10.45 -2.08
N LYS A 69 11.48 -10.09 -3.35
CA LYS A 69 12.09 -10.77 -4.50
C LYS A 69 13.60 -10.54 -4.62
N ASN A 70 14.12 -9.39 -4.16
CA ASN A 70 15.53 -9.04 -4.33
C ASN A 70 16.38 -9.30 -3.08
N LEU A 71 15.78 -9.28 -1.88
CA LEU A 71 16.44 -9.52 -0.60
C LEU A 71 16.17 -10.92 -0.03
N ASN A 72 15.20 -11.65 -0.60
CA ASN A 72 14.79 -12.99 -0.16
C ASN A 72 14.31 -13.02 1.31
N GLU A 73 13.50 -12.03 1.67
CA GLU A 73 12.94 -11.84 3.01
C GLU A 73 11.40 -12.01 3.00
N GLU A 74 10.80 -12.18 4.18
CA GLU A 74 9.35 -12.33 4.29
C GLU A 74 8.60 -11.03 3.92
N LEU A 75 7.42 -11.17 3.28
CA LEU A 75 6.64 -10.01 2.82
C LEU A 75 6.24 -9.06 3.96
N PRO A 76 5.80 -9.51 5.14
CA PRO A 76 5.49 -8.60 6.25
C PRO A 76 6.69 -7.75 6.68
N LEU A 77 7.88 -8.34 6.74
CA LEU A 77 9.12 -7.62 7.07
C LEU A 77 9.51 -6.63 5.98
N CYS A 78 9.36 -7.02 4.71
CA CYS A 78 9.57 -6.12 3.58
C CYS A 78 8.58 -4.95 3.56
N LEU A 79 7.35 -5.16 4.02
CA LEU A 79 6.34 -4.10 4.13
C LEU A 79 6.70 -3.12 5.25
N ASP A 80 7.16 -3.61 6.40
CA ASP A 80 7.65 -2.74 7.49
C ASP A 80 8.90 -1.95 7.05
N ALA A 81 9.85 -2.59 6.35
CA ALA A 81 10.99 -1.92 5.74
C ALA A 81 10.57 -0.87 4.70
N THR A 82 9.54 -1.17 3.90
CA THR A 82 8.95 -0.21 2.94
C THR A 82 8.43 1.03 3.66
N HIS A 83 7.67 0.85 4.74
CA HIS A 83 7.18 1.97 5.54
C HIS A 83 8.34 2.81 6.10
N ILE A 84 9.44 2.18 6.54
CA ILE A 84 10.63 2.87 7.05
C ILE A 84 11.29 3.72 5.95
N ILE A 85 11.60 3.13 4.78
CA ILE A 85 12.31 3.87 3.72
C ILE A 85 11.46 4.97 3.09
N CYS A 86 10.14 4.79 3.02
CA CYS A 86 9.21 5.80 2.52
C CYS A 86 8.82 6.85 3.58
N GLY A 87 9.26 6.68 4.84
CA GLY A 87 8.98 7.62 5.92
C GLY A 87 7.50 7.69 6.31
N GLU A 88 6.77 6.58 6.17
CA GLU A 88 5.35 6.54 6.51
C GLU A 88 5.16 6.77 8.02
N ASN A 89 4.20 7.63 8.35
CA ASN A 89 3.87 8.07 9.69
C ASN A 89 2.39 7.86 10.06
N ASP A 90 1.54 7.52 9.09
CA ASP A 90 0.14 7.19 9.29
C ASP A 90 0.01 5.88 10.08
N GLN A 91 -0.44 6.02 11.32
CA GLN A 91 -0.62 4.91 12.26
C GLN A 91 -1.61 3.85 11.75
N ARG A 92 -2.45 4.17 10.75
CA ARG A 92 -3.38 3.21 10.14
C ARG A 92 -2.66 2.24 9.19
N LEU A 93 -1.49 2.63 8.67
CA LEU A 93 -0.63 1.78 7.82
C LEU A 93 0.45 1.08 8.66
N LEU A 94 0.93 1.75 9.70
CA LEU A 94 1.94 1.20 10.60
C LEU A 94 1.30 0.13 11.50
N LYS A 95 1.79 -1.11 11.39
CA LYS A 95 1.47 -2.20 12.31
C LYS A 95 2.54 -2.26 13.40
N GLU A 96 2.29 -3.07 14.44
CA GLU A 96 3.39 -3.50 15.33
C GLU A 96 4.46 -4.18 14.46
N ARG A 97 5.65 -3.60 14.45
CA ARG A 97 6.78 -4.14 13.72
C ARG A 97 7.14 -5.49 14.34
N THR A 98 7.34 -6.47 13.48
CA THR A 98 7.86 -7.78 13.89
C THR A 98 9.26 -7.96 13.30
N GLY A 99 10.17 -8.61 14.01
CA GLY A 99 11.51 -8.89 13.49
C GLY A 99 12.42 -7.67 13.35
N ASP A 100 13.42 -7.77 12.47
CA ASP A 100 14.48 -6.77 12.25
C ASP A 100 14.25 -6.01 10.93
N ALA A 101 13.11 -5.32 10.85
CA ALA A 101 12.72 -4.54 9.66
C ALA A 101 13.68 -3.38 9.38
N GLU A 102 14.34 -2.85 10.41
CA GLU A 102 15.37 -1.82 10.32
C GLU A 102 16.56 -2.29 9.48
N LYS A 103 17.06 -3.51 9.70
CA LYS A 103 18.13 -4.06 8.88
C LYS A 103 17.72 -4.19 7.41
N ILE A 104 16.53 -4.71 7.14
CA ILE A 104 16.01 -4.83 5.77
C ILE A 104 15.84 -3.45 5.13
N ALA A 105 15.47 -2.43 5.90
CA ALA A 105 15.40 -1.06 5.42
C ALA A 105 16.79 -0.51 5.05
N GLU A 106 17.84 -0.83 5.80
CA GLU A 106 19.22 -0.48 5.42
C GLU A 106 19.65 -1.20 4.14
N ASP A 107 19.42 -2.52 4.03
CA ASP A 107 19.71 -3.29 2.81
C ASP A 107 18.93 -2.74 1.60
N ALA A 108 17.68 -2.33 1.81
CA ALA A 108 16.85 -1.67 0.80
C ALA A 108 17.42 -0.32 0.36
N LYS A 109 17.98 0.48 1.28
CA LYS A 109 18.60 1.78 0.96
C LYS A 109 19.87 1.62 0.12
N GLU A 110 20.62 0.54 0.29
CA GLU A 110 21.77 0.22 -0.57
C GLU A 110 21.34 -0.25 -1.97
N LEU A 111 20.24 -0.99 -2.03
CA LEU A 111 19.69 -1.54 -3.28
C LEU A 111 18.97 -0.48 -4.13
N ILE A 112 18.12 0.33 -3.52
CA ILE A 112 17.19 1.24 -4.20
C ILE A 112 17.84 2.60 -4.40
N LEU A 113 17.76 3.12 -5.63
CA LEU A 113 18.21 4.44 -5.99
C LEU A 113 17.11 5.49 -5.81
N THR A 114 15.91 5.21 -6.32
CA THR A 114 14.73 6.07 -6.15
C THR A 114 13.44 5.32 -6.42
N ILE A 115 12.36 5.74 -5.77
CA ILE A 115 11.00 5.25 -6.00
C ILE A 115 10.12 6.43 -6.39
N LYS A 116 9.39 6.27 -7.49
CA LYS A 116 8.46 7.28 -8.00
C LYS A 116 7.11 6.65 -8.32
N VAL A 117 6.06 7.41 -8.05
CA VAL A 117 4.69 7.06 -8.44
C VAL A 117 4.15 8.15 -9.34
N HIS A 118 3.67 7.77 -10.50
CA HIS A 118 3.09 8.66 -11.48
C HIS A 118 1.60 8.38 -11.61
N TYR A 119 0.82 9.45 -11.72
CA TYR A 119 -0.61 9.41 -11.95
C TYR A 119 -0.92 10.23 -13.20
N GLU A 120 -1.55 9.61 -14.19
CA GLU A 120 -1.95 10.26 -15.44
C GLU A 120 -3.40 9.91 -15.78
N LEU A 121 -4.17 10.88 -16.27
CA LEU A 121 -5.54 10.63 -16.74
C LEU A 121 -5.51 9.68 -17.96
N SER A 122 -6.25 8.57 -17.89
CA SER A 122 -6.32 7.62 -19.00
C SER A 122 -7.21 8.17 -20.11
N LYS A 123 -6.65 8.33 -21.31
CA LYS A 123 -7.40 8.73 -22.52
C LYS A 123 -7.99 7.55 -23.29
N ARG A 124 -7.70 6.31 -22.84
CA ARG A 124 -7.99 5.09 -23.61
C ARG A 124 -9.32 4.45 -23.23
N SER A 125 -9.89 4.83 -22.10
CA SER A 125 -11.02 4.12 -21.48
C SER A 125 -12.34 4.87 -21.71
N LYS A 126 -13.44 4.13 -21.90
CA LYS A 126 -14.79 4.70 -21.80
C LYS A 126 -15.13 4.83 -20.31
N GLY A 127 -14.94 6.02 -19.75
CA GLY A 127 -15.10 6.32 -18.32
C GLY A 127 -13.93 7.16 -17.81
N LEU A 128 -14.11 7.85 -16.68
CA LEU A 128 -13.03 8.62 -16.08
C LEU A 128 -12.13 7.65 -15.29
N LYS A 129 -10.93 7.43 -15.80
CA LYS A 129 -9.93 6.53 -15.21
C LYS A 129 -8.57 7.19 -15.14
N TYR A 130 -7.68 6.66 -14.33
CA TYR A 130 -6.28 7.06 -14.30
C TYR A 130 -5.35 5.85 -14.42
N ASN A 131 -4.14 6.11 -14.89
CA ASN A 131 -3.03 5.18 -14.88
C ASN A 131 -2.13 5.52 -13.69
N ARG A 132 -1.94 4.56 -12.78
CA ARG A 132 -0.90 4.60 -11.75
C ARG A 132 0.31 3.84 -12.25
N ARG A 133 1.48 4.48 -12.26
CA ARG A 133 2.75 3.83 -12.55
C ARG A 133 3.72 3.97 -11.40
N THR A 134 4.07 2.85 -10.79
CA THR A 134 5.13 2.77 -9.78
C THR A 134 6.44 2.37 -10.46
N GLU A 135 7.46 3.22 -10.33
CA GLU A 135 8.81 2.99 -10.84
C GLU A 135 9.79 2.87 -9.68
N ILE A 136 10.46 1.71 -9.57
CA ILE A 136 11.51 1.45 -8.60
C ILE A 136 12.83 1.36 -9.37
N PHE A 137 13.69 2.35 -9.18
CA PHE A 137 15.03 2.39 -9.74
C PHE A 137 16.00 1.79 -8.72
N TYR A 138 16.82 0.85 -9.14
CA TYR A 138 17.64 0.05 -8.22
C TYR A 138 18.94 -0.41 -8.87
N GLN A 139 19.89 -0.86 -8.07
CA GLN A 139 21.13 -1.46 -8.55
C GLN A 139 20.94 -2.96 -8.79
N LYS A 140 21.23 -3.43 -10.01
CA LYS A 140 21.26 -4.85 -10.36
C LYS A 140 22.64 -5.19 -10.92
N LYS A 141 23.42 -6.00 -10.21
CA LYS A 141 24.80 -6.35 -10.60
C LYS A 141 25.66 -5.09 -10.88
N ASN A 142 25.59 -4.10 -10.00
CA ASN A 142 26.25 -2.79 -10.11
C ASN A 142 25.87 -1.96 -11.35
N GLN A 143 24.71 -2.22 -11.95
CA GLN A 143 24.15 -1.40 -13.03
C GLN A 143 22.75 -0.91 -12.66
N PRO A 144 22.38 0.33 -13.03
CA PRO A 144 21.02 0.82 -12.81
C PRO A 144 20.00 0.00 -13.60
N ALA A 145 18.91 -0.38 -12.93
CA ALA A 145 17.75 -1.05 -13.50
C ALA A 145 16.47 -0.37 -13.02
N VAL A 146 15.37 -0.61 -13.72
CA VAL A 146 14.04 -0.10 -13.35
C VAL A 146 13.01 -1.22 -13.36
N LYS A 147 12.27 -1.34 -12.27
CA LYS A 147 11.04 -2.13 -12.22
C LYS A 147 9.86 -1.17 -12.39
N LYS A 148 8.99 -1.48 -13.34
CA LYS A 148 7.75 -0.75 -13.59
C LYS A 148 6.54 -1.64 -13.32
N VAL A 149 5.54 -1.05 -12.69
CA VAL A 149 4.20 -1.60 -12.50
C VAL A 149 3.22 -0.53 -12.94
N GLU A 150 2.35 -0.85 -13.90
CA GLU A 150 1.36 0.06 -14.47
C GLU A 150 -0.03 -0.53 -14.26
N GLU A 151 -0.96 0.28 -13.76
CA GLU A 151 -2.30 -0.13 -13.36
C GLU A 151 -3.32 0.91 -13.84
N GLU A 152 -4.41 0.46 -14.46
CA GLU A 152 -5.53 1.33 -14.82
C GLU A 152 -6.64 1.22 -13.76
N LEU A 153 -6.94 2.33 -13.09
CA LEU A 153 -7.82 2.39 -11.92
C LEU A 153 -8.93 3.43 -12.12
N ASP A 154 -10.01 3.29 -11.35
CA ASP A 154 -11.14 4.21 -11.36
C ASP A 154 -10.73 5.59 -10.82
N TRP A 155 -11.12 6.67 -11.49
CA TRP A 155 -10.79 8.04 -11.09
C TRP A 155 -11.17 8.38 -9.65
N ASP A 156 -12.26 7.81 -9.14
CA ASP A 156 -12.70 8.06 -7.76
C ASP A 156 -11.71 7.51 -6.72
N ARG A 157 -10.83 6.58 -7.12
CA ARG A 157 -9.75 6.03 -6.30
C ARG A 157 -8.44 6.81 -6.40
N ALA A 158 -8.38 7.88 -7.20
CA ALA A 158 -7.18 8.71 -7.31
C ALA A 158 -6.98 9.54 -6.03
N PRO A 159 -5.71 9.74 -5.58
CA PRO A 159 -5.42 10.58 -4.43
C PRO A 159 -6.02 11.99 -4.58
N SER A 160 -6.39 12.59 -3.45
CA SER A 160 -7.03 13.91 -3.39
C SER A 160 -6.23 15.00 -4.13
N ASP A 161 -4.91 15.04 -3.95
CA ASP A 161 -4.00 15.96 -4.64
C ASP A 161 -3.94 15.75 -6.16
N VAL A 162 -4.00 14.49 -6.60
CA VAL A 162 -4.04 14.15 -8.03
C VAL A 162 -5.34 14.64 -8.65
N ARG A 163 -6.47 14.39 -7.97
CA ARG A 163 -7.79 14.85 -8.44
C ARG A 163 -7.84 16.36 -8.53
N SER A 164 -7.38 17.04 -7.48
CA SER A 164 -7.34 18.50 -7.41
C SER A 164 -6.41 19.12 -8.46
N GLY A 165 -5.22 18.53 -8.68
CA GLY A 165 -4.26 19.01 -9.68
C GLY A 165 -4.78 18.90 -11.11
N VAL A 166 -5.52 17.83 -11.45
CA VAL A 166 -6.16 17.70 -12.77
C VAL A 166 -7.30 18.69 -12.95
N LEU A 167 -8.14 18.88 -11.92
CA LEU A 167 -9.32 19.73 -11.99
C LEU A 167 -8.98 21.24 -11.97
N ASN A 168 -8.02 21.65 -11.15
CA ASN A 168 -7.75 23.05 -10.86
C ASN A 168 -6.52 23.61 -11.60
N GLU A 169 -5.55 22.75 -11.91
CA GLU A 169 -4.23 23.20 -12.39
C GLU A 169 -3.89 22.67 -13.80
N GLU A 170 -4.84 21.98 -14.44
CA GLU A 170 -4.66 21.27 -15.73
C GLU A 170 -3.41 20.35 -15.74
N LYS A 171 -2.95 19.90 -14.56
CA LYS A 171 -1.78 19.02 -14.45
C LYS A 171 -2.13 17.65 -15.02
N LYS A 172 -1.63 17.37 -16.22
CA LYS A 172 -1.89 16.11 -16.93
C LYS A 172 -1.22 14.91 -16.27
N ILE A 173 -0.12 15.14 -15.56
CA ILE A 173 0.66 14.11 -14.88
C ILE A 173 1.04 14.64 -13.50
N SER A 174 0.73 13.87 -12.46
CA SER A 174 1.21 14.10 -11.10
C SER A 174 2.28 13.05 -10.77
N THR A 175 3.42 13.49 -10.25
CA THR A 175 4.53 12.60 -9.88
C THR A 175 4.91 12.82 -8.43
N PHE A 176 4.96 11.75 -7.66
CA PHE A 176 5.38 11.73 -6.28
C PHE A 176 6.65 10.91 -6.16
N LYS A 177 7.67 11.47 -5.51
CA LYS A 177 8.90 10.75 -5.19
C LYS A 177 8.76 10.24 -3.76
N LEU A 178 8.77 8.92 -3.58
CA LEU A 178 8.62 8.29 -2.27
C LEU A 178 9.97 8.03 -1.59
N TYR A 179 11.03 7.87 -2.37
CA TYR A 179 12.38 7.65 -1.86
C TYR A 179 13.44 8.17 -2.84
N PRO A 180 14.57 8.74 -2.35
CA PRO A 180 14.77 9.18 -0.96
C PRO A 180 13.84 10.34 -0.60
N ILE A 181 13.45 10.42 0.67
CA ILE A 181 12.66 11.50 1.26
C ILE A 181 13.48 12.80 1.16
N GLU A 182 12.86 13.87 0.69
CA GLU A 182 13.47 15.21 0.58
C GLU A 182 13.19 16.07 1.81
#